data_AF-R5IDH5-F1
#
_entry.id   AF-R5IDH5-F1
#
_cell.length_a   1.000
_cell.length_b   1.000
_cell.length_c   1.000
_cell.angle_alpha   90.00
_cell.angle_beta   90.00
_cell.angle_gamma   90.00
#
_symmetry.space_group_name_H-M   'P 1'
#
loop_
_entity.id
_entity.type
_entity.pdbx_description
1 polymer ?
#
loop_
_entity_poly.entity_id
_entity_poly.type
_entity_poly.pdbx_seq_one_letter_code
_entity_poly.pdbx_strand_id
1 'polypeptide(L)'
;MEKITTAASVSAAWRGMSDEEQYTALQKMAWTVRRSGSKRGAEWIQTQDDAMTVAAEAWLRMGAALERNERADEPRPLNLILYSACAQAANTIARREKRYFSATASLTMEDGEMTDLFDMNAVHVLPAPDPEENAVQRDLLARLLQSDEDRSIAGRMAEGLTVREIAAALGMSKSAVQRRINNIRNRARLLASA
;
A
#
# COMPACT_ATOMS: atom_id res chain seq x y z
N MET A 1 -41.96 0.35 20.66
CA MET A 1 -41.38 0.10 22.00
C MET A 1 -39.88 0.30 21.86
N GLU A 2 -39.37 1.51 22.14
CA GLU A 2 -37.93 1.76 22.11
C GLU A 2 -37.28 0.92 23.22
N LYS A 3 -36.35 0.03 22.85
CA LYS A 3 -35.56 -0.71 23.85
C LYS A 3 -34.68 0.32 24.57
N ILE A 4 -34.97 0.57 25.84
CA ILE A 4 -34.11 1.37 26.71
C ILE A 4 -32.72 0.74 26.66
N THR A 5 -31.75 1.48 26.12
CA THR A 5 -30.36 1.04 26.05
C THR A 5 -29.75 1.20 27.43
N THR A 6 -29.54 0.10 28.16
CA THR A 6 -28.85 0.13 29.45
C THR A 6 -27.37 -0.19 29.24
N ALA A 7 -26.48 0.41 30.03
CA ALA A 7 -25.05 0.13 29.90
C ALA A 7 -24.73 -1.36 30.11
N ALA A 8 -25.41 -2.00 31.08
CA ALA A 8 -25.28 -3.43 31.33
C ALA A 8 -25.68 -4.27 30.11
N SER A 9 -26.76 -3.92 29.40
CA SER A 9 -27.15 -4.62 28.18
C SER A 9 -26.14 -4.47 27.06
N VAL A 10 -25.48 -3.30 26.98
CA VAL A 10 -24.43 -3.02 25.99
C VAL A 10 -23.16 -3.82 26.28
N SER A 11 -22.71 -3.85 27.54
CA SER A 11 -21.58 -4.68 27.97
C SER A 11 -21.86 -6.17 27.78
N ALA A 12 -23.07 -6.62 28.09
CA ALA A 12 -23.49 -8.01 27.86
C ALA A 12 -23.52 -8.34 26.36
N ALA A 13 -24.01 -7.43 25.52
CA ALA A 13 -24.00 -7.61 24.07
C ALA A 13 -22.58 -7.72 23.51
N TRP A 14 -21.63 -6.92 24.02
CA TRP A 14 -20.23 -7.05 23.63
C TRP A 14 -19.62 -8.39 24.08
N ARG A 15 -19.76 -8.72 25.38
CA ARG A 15 -19.17 -9.93 25.96
C ARG A 15 -19.83 -11.24 25.51
N GLY A 16 -21.06 -11.16 25.01
CA GLY A 16 -21.79 -12.30 24.46
C GLY A 16 -21.38 -12.65 23.03
N MET A 17 -20.70 -11.75 22.32
CA MET A 17 -20.11 -12.05 21.01
C MET A 17 -18.83 -12.86 21.18
N SER A 18 -18.58 -13.79 20.26
CA SER A 18 -17.29 -14.49 20.17
C SER A 18 -16.16 -13.51 19.83
N ASP A 19 -14.92 -13.94 20.05
CA ASP A 19 -13.78 -13.07 19.74
C ASP A 19 -13.73 -12.70 18.24
N GLU A 20 -14.08 -13.65 17.37
CA GLU A 20 -14.14 -13.44 15.92
C GLU A 20 -15.26 -12.46 15.53
N GLU A 21 -16.42 -12.55 16.18
CA GLU A 21 -17.56 -11.65 15.95
C GLU A 21 -17.23 -10.22 16.38
N GLN A 22 -16.63 -10.07 17.57
CA GLN A 22 -16.15 -8.78 18.07
C GLN A 22 -15.14 -8.15 17.09
N TYR A 23 -14.26 -8.97 16.50
CA TYR A 23 -13.16 -8.46 15.66
C TYR A 23 -13.70 -8.04 14.31
N THR A 24 -14.60 -8.86 13.76
CA THR A 24 -15.33 -8.58 12.52
C THR A 24 -16.20 -7.33 12.67
N ALA A 25 -16.85 -7.13 13.82
CA ALA A 25 -17.63 -5.93 14.11
C ALA A 25 -16.75 -4.66 14.09
N LEU A 26 -15.55 -4.73 14.68
CA LEU A 26 -14.59 -3.64 14.68
C LEU A 26 -14.02 -3.35 13.28
N GLN A 27 -13.72 -4.38 12.49
CA GLN A 27 -13.28 -4.21 11.09
C GLN A 27 -14.35 -3.48 10.25
N LYS A 28 -15.61 -3.90 10.35
CA LYS A 28 -16.74 -3.22 9.68
C LYS A 28 -16.89 -1.77 10.16
N MET A 29 -16.62 -1.52 11.43
CA MET A 29 -16.69 -0.19 12.01
C MET A 29 -15.53 0.71 11.56
N ALA A 30 -14.32 0.17 11.38
CA ALA A 30 -13.19 0.89 10.78
C ALA A 30 -13.54 1.42 9.38
N TRP A 31 -14.14 0.58 8.53
CA TRP A 31 -14.66 1.02 7.23
C TRP A 31 -15.77 2.07 7.32
N THR A 32 -16.58 2.02 8.37
CA THR A 32 -17.62 3.02 8.61
C THR A 32 -17.01 4.37 8.99
N VAL A 33 -15.97 4.37 9.83
CA VAL A 33 -15.19 5.57 10.19
C VAL A 33 -14.52 6.17 8.97
N ARG A 34 -13.95 5.34 8.08
CA ARG A 34 -13.35 5.80 6.81
C ARG A 34 -14.35 6.52 5.91
N ARG A 35 -15.59 6.01 5.84
CA ARG A 35 -16.66 6.53 4.98
C ARG A 35 -17.39 7.74 5.56
N SER A 36 -17.48 7.84 6.88
CA SER A 36 -18.27 8.90 7.54
C SER A 36 -17.65 10.30 7.43
N GLY A 37 -16.41 10.43 6.93
CA GLY A 37 -15.75 11.71 6.63
C GLY A 37 -15.56 12.66 7.82
N SER A 38 -15.96 12.22 9.02
CA SER A 38 -16.20 13.09 10.17
C SER A 38 -14.96 13.29 11.04
N LYS A 39 -13.88 12.53 10.84
CA LYS A 39 -12.67 12.63 11.65
C LYS A 39 -11.42 12.57 10.77
N ARG A 40 -10.66 13.68 10.78
CA ARG A 40 -9.27 13.78 10.32
C ARG A 40 -8.46 12.63 10.94
N GLY A 41 -7.82 11.80 10.13
CA GLY A 41 -6.94 10.70 10.57
C GLY A 41 -7.43 9.30 10.25
N ALA A 42 -8.47 9.14 9.42
CA ALA A 42 -8.94 7.86 8.91
C ALA A 42 -8.79 7.70 7.39
N GLU A 43 -8.30 8.73 6.69
CA GLU A 43 -8.15 8.75 5.23
C GLU A 43 -7.16 7.70 4.70
N TRP A 44 -6.21 7.30 5.55
CA TRP A 44 -5.18 6.30 5.27
C TRP A 44 -5.71 4.87 5.22
N ILE A 45 -6.92 4.60 5.72
CA ILE A 45 -7.52 3.27 5.65
C ILE A 45 -7.99 3.02 4.21
N GLN A 46 -7.25 2.20 3.47
CA GLN A 46 -7.49 1.92 2.05
C GLN A 46 -7.59 0.41 1.76
N THR A 47 -6.95 -0.41 2.57
CA THR A 47 -6.86 -1.85 2.39
C THR A 47 -7.57 -2.59 3.53
N GLN A 48 -7.76 -3.89 3.34
CA GLN A 48 -8.29 -4.75 4.39
C GLN A 48 -7.34 -4.83 5.60
N ASP A 49 -6.03 -4.80 5.37
CA ASP A 49 -5.02 -4.84 6.42
C ASP A 49 -5.06 -3.57 7.30
N ASP A 50 -5.30 -2.40 6.70
CA ASP A 50 -5.49 -1.15 7.45
C ASP A 50 -6.69 -1.25 8.39
N ALA A 51 -7.81 -1.79 7.89
CA ALA A 51 -9.01 -1.99 8.69
C ALA A 51 -8.79 -3.01 9.82
N MET A 52 -8.01 -4.07 9.57
CA MET A 52 -7.59 -5.05 10.57
C MET A 52 -6.70 -4.42 11.65
N THR A 53 -5.77 -3.56 11.26
CA THR A 53 -4.89 -2.81 12.18
C THR A 53 -5.70 -1.88 13.08
N VAL A 54 -6.64 -1.13 12.51
CA VAL A 54 -7.56 -0.27 13.27
C VAL A 54 -8.44 -1.11 14.21
N ALA A 55 -8.93 -2.25 13.75
CA ALA A 55 -9.76 -3.14 14.57
C ALA A 55 -8.99 -3.69 15.77
N ALA A 56 -7.75 -4.14 15.58
CA ALA A 56 -6.90 -4.64 16.66
C ALA A 56 -6.60 -3.56 17.71
N GLU A 57 -6.25 -2.35 17.26
CA GLU A 57 -5.98 -1.22 18.15
C GLU A 57 -7.26 -0.75 18.87
N ALA A 58 -8.41 -0.78 18.19
CA ALA A 58 -9.71 -0.43 18.77
C ALA A 58 -10.17 -1.45 19.81
N TRP A 59 -9.88 -2.74 19.59
CA TRP A 59 -10.21 -3.82 20.52
C TRP A 59 -9.68 -3.54 21.93
N LEU A 60 -8.41 -3.13 22.02
CA LEU A 60 -7.74 -2.82 23.29
C LEU A 60 -8.42 -1.68 24.06
N ARG A 61 -9.21 -0.85 23.38
CA ARG A 61 -9.93 0.28 23.97
C ARG A 61 -11.33 -0.10 24.46
N MET A 62 -11.88 -1.23 24.01
CA MET A 62 -13.28 -1.61 24.26
C MET A 62 -13.57 -1.82 25.74
N GLY A 63 -12.70 -2.52 26.47
CA GLY A 63 -12.89 -2.75 27.91
C GLY A 63 -13.09 -1.45 28.69
N ALA A 64 -12.14 -0.52 28.56
CA ALA A 64 -12.24 0.78 29.21
C ALA A 64 -13.40 1.64 28.67
N ALA A 65 -13.77 1.51 27.39
CA ALA A 65 -14.90 2.25 26.83
C ALA A 65 -16.24 1.78 27.39
N LEU A 66 -16.43 0.48 27.56
CA LEU A 66 -17.61 -0.12 28.19
C LEU A 66 -17.70 0.24 29.67
N GLU A 67 -16.59 0.16 30.40
CA GLU A 67 -16.53 0.59 31.80
C GLU A 67 -16.87 2.07 32.01
N ARG A 68 -16.48 2.96 31.08
CA ARG A 68 -16.91 4.36 31.13
C ARG A 68 -18.40 4.50 30.81
N ASN A 69 -18.91 3.70 29.89
CA ASN A 69 -20.32 3.70 29.52
C ASN A 69 -21.23 3.22 30.66
N GLU A 70 -20.74 2.29 31.48
CA GLU A 70 -21.42 1.82 32.71
C GLU A 70 -21.55 2.88 33.78
N ARG A 71 -20.64 3.85 33.81
CA ARG A 71 -20.65 4.97 34.77
C ARG A 71 -21.33 6.22 34.21
N ALA A 72 -21.80 6.19 32.96
CA ALA A 72 -22.42 7.35 32.33
C ALA A 72 -23.90 7.46 32.70
N ASP A 73 -24.35 8.68 33.00
CA ASP A 73 -25.78 8.96 33.26
C ASP A 73 -26.66 8.61 32.05
N GLU A 74 -26.11 8.78 30.84
CA GLU A 74 -26.75 8.39 29.58
C GLU A 74 -25.87 7.38 28.82
N PRO A 75 -26.14 6.07 28.96
CA PRO A 75 -25.40 5.03 28.27
C PRO A 75 -25.55 5.12 26.75
N ARG A 76 -24.41 5.04 26.05
CA ARG A 76 -24.39 4.99 24.59
C ARG A 76 -24.63 3.57 24.08
N PRO A 77 -25.30 3.42 22.93
CA PRO A 77 -25.42 2.13 22.26
C PRO A 77 -24.07 1.63 21.75
N LEU A 78 -23.95 0.31 21.63
CA LEU A 78 -22.70 -0.38 21.30
C LEU A 78 -22.05 0.14 20.01
N ASN A 79 -22.85 0.39 18.97
CA ASN A 79 -22.36 0.91 17.69
C ASN A 79 -21.62 2.24 17.82
N LEU A 80 -22.07 3.14 18.69
CA LEU A 80 -21.39 4.42 18.94
C LEU A 80 -20.09 4.24 19.73
N ILE A 81 -20.07 3.27 20.64
CA ILE A 81 -18.84 2.90 21.38
C ILE A 81 -17.80 2.36 20.39
N LEU A 82 -18.18 1.39 19.56
CA LEU A 82 -17.33 0.82 18.51
C LEU A 82 -16.82 1.92 17.56
N TYR A 83 -17.71 2.79 17.08
CA TYR A 83 -17.34 3.89 16.21
C TYR A 83 -16.32 4.81 16.87
N SER A 84 -16.53 5.15 18.15
CA SER A 84 -15.61 6.01 18.90
C SER A 84 -14.24 5.36 19.10
N ALA A 85 -14.19 4.05 19.39
CA ALA A 85 -12.97 3.28 19.57
C ALA A 85 -12.16 3.20 18.26
N CYS A 86 -12.81 2.80 17.15
CA CYS A 86 -12.17 2.75 15.83
C CYS A 86 -11.68 4.13 15.37
N ALA A 87 -12.45 5.18 15.60
CA ALA A 87 -12.03 6.55 15.30
C ALA A 87 -10.80 7.00 16.11
N GLN A 88 -10.77 6.70 17.40
CA GLN A 88 -9.62 7.03 18.25
C GLN A 88 -8.39 6.21 17.86
N ALA A 89 -8.56 4.93 17.52
CA ALA A 89 -7.50 4.07 17.02
C ALA A 89 -6.91 4.61 15.72
N ALA A 90 -7.74 4.89 14.70
CA ALA A 90 -7.31 5.44 13.42
C ALA A 90 -6.50 6.74 13.60
N ASN A 91 -6.98 7.66 14.44
CA ASN A 91 -6.28 8.91 14.73
C ASN A 91 -4.95 8.70 15.47
N THR A 92 -4.88 7.71 16.36
CA THR A 92 -3.66 7.40 17.11
C THR A 92 -2.59 6.87 16.16
N ILE A 93 -2.97 5.96 15.26
CA ILE A 93 -2.08 5.37 14.25
C ILE A 93 -1.57 6.46 13.30
N ALA A 94 -2.47 7.24 12.71
CA ALA A 94 -2.09 8.33 11.80
C ALA A 94 -1.11 9.34 12.44
N ARG A 95 -1.33 9.69 13.71
CA ARG A 95 -0.41 10.59 14.44
C ARG A 95 0.92 9.93 14.78
N ARG A 96 0.93 8.62 15.02
CA ARG A 96 2.15 7.87 15.28
C ARG A 96 2.99 7.79 14.00
N GLU A 97 2.39 7.47 12.87
CA GLU A 97 3.06 7.45 11.56
C GLU A 97 3.61 8.83 11.17
N LYS A 98 2.82 9.90 11.34
CA LYS A 98 3.31 11.25 11.08
C LYS A 98 4.52 11.62 11.94
N ARG A 99 4.54 11.18 13.21
CA ARG A 99 5.69 11.38 14.10
C ARG A 99 6.90 10.54 13.69
N TYR A 100 6.70 9.30 13.29
CA TYR A 100 7.80 8.46 12.77
C TYR A 100 8.38 9.06 11.50
N PHE A 101 7.55 9.41 10.52
CA PHE A 101 8.01 10.02 9.27
C PHE A 101 8.77 11.33 9.50
N SER A 102 8.28 12.20 10.38
CA SER A 102 8.99 13.46 10.71
C SER A 102 10.31 13.22 11.46
N ALA A 103 10.37 12.23 12.35
CA ALA A 103 11.60 11.85 13.05
C ALA A 103 12.63 11.24 12.09
N THR A 104 12.21 10.36 11.18
CA THR A 104 13.11 9.76 10.18
C THR A 104 13.55 10.78 9.14
N ALA A 105 12.66 11.68 8.71
CA ALA A 105 13.01 12.76 7.79
C ALA A 105 14.02 13.74 8.40
N SER A 106 13.92 14.02 9.71
CA SER A 106 14.89 14.87 10.40
C SER A 106 16.27 14.21 10.49
N LEU A 107 16.33 12.89 10.70
CA LEU A 107 17.58 12.12 10.72
C LEU A 107 18.27 12.09 9.34
N THR A 108 17.51 12.14 8.24
CA THR A 108 18.08 12.19 6.89
C THR A 108 18.51 13.59 6.42
N MET A 109 18.19 14.64 7.18
CA MET A 109 18.51 16.03 6.81
C MET A 109 19.72 16.60 7.58
N GLU A 110 20.23 15.92 8.60
CA GLU A 110 21.44 16.34 9.33
C GLU A 110 22.76 15.83 8.72
N ASP A 111 22.72 14.85 7.81
CA ASP A 111 23.90 14.43 7.05
C ASP A 111 23.64 14.62 5.54
N GLY A 112 24.32 15.60 4.96
CA GLY A 112 24.27 15.97 3.55
C GLY A 112 24.82 14.94 2.55
N GLU A 113 24.70 13.64 2.82
CA GLU A 113 25.24 12.56 1.98
C GLU A 113 24.31 11.34 1.79
N MET A 114 22.99 11.50 1.88
CA MET A 114 22.06 10.38 1.62
C MET A 114 20.93 10.72 0.64
N THR A 115 21.22 11.51 -0.39
CA THR A 115 20.32 11.66 -1.55
C THR A 115 20.38 10.49 -2.54
N ASP A 116 21.28 9.51 -2.36
CA ASP A 116 21.50 8.43 -3.33
C ASP A 116 21.01 7.03 -2.91
N LEU A 117 20.47 6.83 -1.70
CA LEU A 117 20.11 5.46 -1.25
C LEU A 117 18.62 5.12 -1.24
N PHE A 118 17.73 6.10 -1.40
CA PHE A 118 16.29 5.83 -1.49
C PHE A 118 15.69 6.52 -2.71
N ASP A 119 15.74 5.83 -3.84
CA ASP A 119 14.80 6.07 -4.94
C ASP A 119 13.38 5.78 -4.44
N MET A 120 12.69 6.83 -4.00
CA MET A 120 11.33 6.80 -3.48
C MET A 120 10.28 6.38 -4.52
N ASN A 121 10.67 6.07 -5.76
CA ASN A 121 9.81 5.42 -6.75
C ASN A 121 9.70 3.89 -6.55
N ALA A 122 10.49 3.27 -5.66
CA ALA A 122 10.46 1.82 -5.45
C ALA A 122 9.29 1.31 -4.58
N VAL A 123 8.35 2.17 -4.16
CA VAL A 123 7.23 1.77 -3.26
C VAL A 123 6.12 0.99 -3.96
N HIS A 124 6.19 0.81 -5.28
CA HIS A 124 5.48 -0.28 -5.95
C HIS A 124 6.40 -1.50 -6.05
N VAL A 125 6.59 -2.20 -4.92
CA VAL A 125 6.99 -3.61 -5.00
C VAL A 125 5.79 -4.34 -5.60
N LEU A 126 5.77 -4.42 -6.93
CA LEU A 126 4.93 -5.39 -7.62
C LEU A 126 5.24 -6.74 -6.96
N PRO A 127 4.21 -7.56 -6.63
CA PRO A 127 4.45 -8.91 -6.16
C PRO A 127 5.46 -9.56 -7.12
N ALA A 128 6.45 -10.26 -6.56
CA ALA A 128 7.45 -10.93 -7.38
C ALA A 128 6.72 -11.65 -8.52
N PRO A 129 7.02 -11.35 -9.80
CA PRO A 129 6.25 -11.88 -10.91
C PRO A 129 6.22 -13.41 -10.78
N ASP A 130 5.06 -14.00 -11.07
CA ASP A 130 4.89 -15.45 -11.01
C ASP A 130 6.09 -16.12 -11.73
N PRO A 131 6.75 -17.14 -11.18
CA PRO A 131 7.79 -17.88 -11.88
C PRO A 131 7.40 -18.26 -13.32
N GLU A 132 6.12 -18.52 -13.59
CA GLU A 132 5.60 -18.74 -14.94
C GLU A 132 5.61 -17.47 -15.80
N GLU A 133 5.11 -16.35 -15.29
CA GLU A 133 5.16 -15.05 -15.99
C GLU A 133 6.60 -14.61 -16.28
N ASN A 134 7.52 -14.84 -15.35
CA ASN A 134 8.95 -14.60 -15.53
C ASN A 134 9.56 -15.48 -16.63
N ALA A 135 9.17 -16.75 -16.70
CA ALA A 135 9.63 -17.64 -17.76
C ALA A 135 9.13 -17.17 -19.14
N VAL A 136 7.86 -16.76 -19.22
CA VAL A 136 7.25 -16.20 -20.44
C VAL A 136 7.94 -14.90 -20.86
N GLN A 137 8.22 -13.99 -19.91
CA GLN A 137 8.93 -12.75 -20.18
C GLN A 137 10.36 -13.00 -20.67
N ARG A 138 11.09 -13.95 -20.06
CA ARG A 138 12.44 -14.33 -20.49
C ARG A 138 12.44 -14.95 -21.88
N ASP A 139 11.50 -15.83 -22.18
CA ASP A 139 11.35 -16.42 -23.52
C ASP A 139 11.01 -15.35 -24.58
N LEU A 140 10.10 -14.43 -24.25
CA LEU A 140 9.76 -13.31 -25.13
C LEU A 140 10.97 -12.41 -25.42
N LEU A 141 11.75 -12.07 -24.38
CA LEU A 141 12.98 -11.29 -24.53
C LEU A 141 14.03 -12.03 -25.38
N ALA A 142 14.15 -13.35 -25.22
CA ALA A 142 15.07 -14.15 -26.04
C ALA A 142 14.69 -14.16 -27.53
N ARG A 143 13.38 -14.18 -27.84
CA ARG A 143 12.86 -14.09 -29.22
C ARG A 143 13.07 -12.70 -29.83
N LEU A 144 12.97 -11.65 -29.03
CA LEU A 144 13.13 -10.26 -29.45
C LEU A 144 14.60 -9.83 -29.60
N LEU A 145 15.47 -10.28 -28.70
CA LEU A 145 16.87 -9.85 -28.59
C LEU A 145 17.79 -11.00 -28.97
N GLN A 146 17.80 -11.31 -30.27
CA GLN A 146 18.47 -12.49 -30.83
C GLN A 146 20.00 -12.38 -30.83
N SER A 147 20.57 -11.19 -30.70
CA SER A 147 22.02 -10.97 -30.65
C SER A 147 22.44 -10.24 -29.38
N ASP A 148 23.68 -10.45 -28.94
CA ASP A 148 24.25 -9.74 -27.79
C ASP A 148 24.26 -8.23 -28.00
N GLU A 149 24.45 -7.79 -29.25
CA GLU A 149 24.35 -6.37 -29.62
C GLU A 149 22.92 -5.83 -29.45
N ASP A 150 21.89 -6.60 -29.78
CA ASP A 150 20.50 -6.19 -29.56
C ASP A 150 20.20 -6.08 -28.05
N ARG A 151 20.72 -7.01 -27.24
CA ARG A 151 20.61 -6.96 -25.75
C ARG A 151 21.33 -5.73 -25.19
N SER A 152 22.53 -5.47 -25.69
CA SER A 152 23.36 -4.32 -25.28
C SER A 152 22.72 -2.97 -25.64
N ILE A 153 22.04 -2.89 -26.79
CA ILE A 153 21.27 -1.72 -27.21
C ILE A 153 20.00 -1.58 -26.36
N ALA A 154 19.23 -2.66 -26.16
CA ALA A 154 18.00 -2.62 -25.37
C ALA A 154 18.24 -2.26 -23.89
N GLY A 155 19.31 -2.78 -23.29
CA GLY A 155 19.71 -2.43 -21.91
C GLY A 155 20.02 -0.94 -21.76
N ARG A 156 20.85 -0.38 -22.65
CA ARG A 156 21.16 1.06 -22.62
C ARG A 156 19.97 1.96 -22.97
N MET A 157 19.01 1.47 -23.76
CA MET A 157 17.75 2.17 -23.97
C MET A 157 16.89 2.21 -22.69
N ALA A 158 16.88 1.13 -21.90
CA ALA A 158 16.18 1.08 -20.62
C ALA A 158 16.81 2.01 -19.57
N GLU A 159 18.12 2.22 -19.64
CA GLU A 159 18.86 3.23 -18.85
C GLU A 159 18.63 4.68 -19.34
N GLY A 160 17.86 4.88 -20.41
CA GLY A 160 17.51 6.21 -20.93
C GLY A 160 18.54 6.85 -21.88
N LEU A 161 19.56 6.12 -22.31
CA LEU A 161 20.58 6.66 -23.23
C LEU A 161 19.99 6.94 -24.61
N THR A 162 20.42 8.05 -25.20
CA THR A 162 20.05 8.41 -26.57
C THR A 162 20.76 7.52 -27.59
N VAL A 163 20.20 7.41 -28.80
CA VAL A 163 20.80 6.64 -29.91
C VAL A 163 22.25 7.07 -30.21
N ARG A 164 22.58 8.36 -29.98
CA ARG A 164 23.93 8.88 -30.17
C ARG A 164 24.90 8.38 -29.09
N GLU A 165 24.46 8.35 -27.84
CA GLU A 165 25.25 7.86 -26.71
C GLU A 165 25.44 6.34 -26.79
N ILE A 166 24.40 5.61 -27.19
CA ILE A 166 24.49 4.16 -27.43
C ILE A 166 25.49 3.86 -28.56
N ALA A 167 25.44 4.61 -29.65
CA ALA A 167 26.37 4.47 -30.76
C ALA A 167 27.83 4.72 -30.32
N ALA A 168 28.06 5.77 -29.52
CA ALA A 168 29.38 6.07 -28.97
C ALA A 168 29.86 4.97 -28.01
N ALA A 169 29.00 4.48 -27.12
CA ALA A 169 29.33 3.43 -26.15
C ALA A 169 29.63 2.07 -26.79
N LEU A 170 29.02 1.78 -27.94
CA LEU A 170 29.18 0.51 -28.68
C LEU A 170 30.21 0.59 -29.81
N GLY A 171 30.83 1.75 -30.05
CA GLY A 171 31.73 1.94 -31.20
C GLY A 171 31.03 1.76 -32.56
N MET A 172 29.72 2.01 -32.63
CA MET A 172 28.90 1.82 -33.81
C MET A 172 28.51 3.15 -34.45
N SER A 173 28.11 3.13 -35.73
CA SER A 173 27.47 4.28 -36.34
C SER A 173 26.03 4.44 -35.84
N LYS A 174 25.55 5.69 -35.74
CA LYS A 174 24.16 6.01 -35.36
C LYS A 174 23.14 5.28 -36.24
N SER A 175 23.43 5.13 -37.54
CA SER A 175 22.57 4.43 -38.49
C SER A 175 22.53 2.91 -38.26
N ALA A 176 23.65 2.30 -37.85
CA ALA A 176 23.69 0.88 -37.49
C ALA A 176 22.83 0.60 -36.24
N VAL A 177 22.97 1.43 -35.20
CA VAL A 177 22.13 1.33 -33.98
C VAL A 177 20.64 1.52 -34.33
N GLN A 178 20.31 2.54 -35.12
CA GLN A 178 18.92 2.80 -35.52
C GLN A 178 18.31 1.65 -36.32
N ARG A 179 19.09 1.02 -37.21
CA ARG A 179 18.65 -0.15 -37.98
C ARG A 179 18.34 -1.34 -37.07
N ARG A 180 19.19 -1.61 -36.07
CA ARG A 180 18.97 -2.67 -35.08
C ARG A 180 17.72 -2.41 -34.23
N ILE A 181 17.52 -1.17 -33.76
CA ILE A 181 16.30 -0.77 -33.03
C ILE A 181 15.04 -1.03 -33.87
N ASN A 182 15.07 -0.66 -35.15
CA ASN A 182 13.93 -0.89 -36.04
C ASN A 182 13.66 -2.39 -36.25
N ASN A 183 14.70 -3.22 -36.35
CA ASN A 183 14.55 -4.67 -36.44
C ASN A 183 13.96 -5.29 -35.16
N ILE A 184 14.38 -4.82 -33.97
CA ILE A 184 13.77 -5.22 -32.69
C ILE A 184 12.28 -4.87 -32.67
N ARG A 185 11.92 -3.62 -33.03
CA ARG A 185 10.51 -3.19 -33.08
C ARG A 185 9.68 -3.96 -34.09
N ASN A 186 10.23 -4.29 -35.26
CA ASN A 186 9.54 -5.08 -36.27
C ASN A 186 9.24 -6.49 -35.77
N ARG A 187 10.21 -7.14 -35.08
CA ARG A 187 9.99 -8.44 -34.43
C ARG A 187 8.90 -8.36 -33.35
N ALA A 188 8.89 -7.31 -32.54
CA ALA A 188 7.85 -7.09 -31.54
C ALA A 188 6.46 -6.93 -32.16
N ARG A 189 6.34 -6.21 -33.28
CA ARG A 189 5.07 -6.09 -34.02
C ARG A 189 4.60 -7.44 -34.55
N LEU A 190 5.50 -8.24 -35.12
CA LEU A 190 5.16 -9.56 -35.66
C LEU A 190 4.67 -10.52 -34.58
N LEU A 191 5.29 -10.50 -33.40
CA LEU A 191 4.88 -11.32 -32.24
C LEU A 191 3.55 -10.85 -31.64
N ALA A 192 3.21 -9.56 -31.72
CA ALA A 192 1.93 -9.04 -31.25
C ALA A 192 0.77 -9.28 -32.24
N SER A 193 1.08 -9.59 -33.50
CA SER A 193 0.09 -9.89 -34.55
C SER A 193 -0.12 -11.38 -34.82
N ALA A 194 0.61 -12.25 -34.12
CA ALA A 194 0.53 -13.72 -34.21
C ALA A 194 -0.36 -14.27 -33.10
#